data_AF-A0A1A8MKG3-F1
#
_entry.id   AF-A0A1A8MKG3-F1
#
_cell.length_a   1.000
_cell.length_b   1.000
_cell.length_c   1.000
_cell.angle_alpha   90.00
_cell.angle_beta   90.00
_cell.angle_gamma   90.00
#
_symmetry.space_group_name_H-M   'P 1'
#
loop_
_entity.id
_entity.type
_entity.pdbx_description
1 polymer ?
#
loop_
_entity_poly.entity_id
_entity_poly.type
_entity_poly.pdbx_seq_one_letter_code
_entity_poly.pdbx_strand_id
1 'polypeptide(L)'
;KKKAEITLENDCSTALSQIKSLKIVKRTGDPNGSWFKDPSEGSAKVYLLSGIRNNTFLEYKSLKQFTKTSAAPPKVVQLPFSWQGTGHVVYHGFLYCHKADTPN
;
A
#
# COMPACT_ATOMS: atom_id res chain seq x y z
N LYS A 1 12.37 17.35 21.05
CA LYS A 1 10.95 17.02 20.80
C LYS A 1 10.82 15.50 20.68
N LYS A 2 10.19 14.82 21.66
CA LYS A 2 10.02 13.35 21.61
C LYS A 2 9.07 12.98 20.46
N LYS A 3 9.46 11.98 19.66
CA LYS A 3 8.62 11.40 18.61
C LYS A 3 7.55 10.60 19.32
N ALA A 4 6.28 11.01 19.19
CA ALA A 4 5.18 10.22 19.71
C ALA A 4 5.19 8.87 18.99
N GLU A 5 5.27 7.80 19.77
CA GLU A 5 5.01 6.45 19.32
C GLU A 5 3.49 6.34 19.26
N ILE A 6 2.93 6.21 18.06
CA ILE A 6 1.49 6.04 17.89
C ILE A 6 1.21 4.58 18.20
N THR A 7 0.89 4.29 19.45
CA THR A 7 0.24 3.04 19.83
C THR A 7 -1.14 3.09 19.19
N LEU A 8 -1.43 2.14 18.29
CA LEU A 8 -2.75 2.02 17.68
C LEU A 8 -3.70 1.43 18.73
N GLU A 9 -4.11 2.27 19.67
CA GLU A 9 -5.21 1.94 20.58
C GLU A 9 -6.51 2.17 19.80
N ASN A 10 -7.50 1.29 19.94
CA ASN A 10 -8.86 1.47 19.37
C ASN A 10 -9.62 2.62 20.06
N ASP A 11 -8.91 3.65 20.53
CA ASP A 11 -9.45 4.81 21.19
C ASP A 11 -9.56 5.95 20.17
N CYS A 12 -10.80 6.29 19.80
CA CYS A 12 -11.10 7.37 18.87
C CYS A 12 -11.06 8.77 19.55
N SER A 13 -10.36 8.91 20.67
CA SER A 13 -10.29 10.14 21.47
C SER A 13 -9.45 11.26 20.84
N THR A 14 -8.66 10.97 19.81
CA THR A 14 -7.68 11.91 19.25
C THR A 14 -8.03 12.36 17.83
N ALA A 15 -8.04 13.68 17.61
CA ALA A 15 -8.22 14.29 16.29
C ALA A 15 -6.87 14.57 15.60
N LEU A 16 -6.82 14.41 14.27
CA LEU A 16 -5.66 14.79 13.47
C LEU A 16 -5.46 16.31 13.50
N SER A 17 -4.40 16.77 14.16
CA SER A 17 -4.10 18.20 14.31
C SER A 17 -3.12 18.75 13.28
N GLN A 18 -2.18 17.93 12.79
CA GLN A 18 -1.17 18.37 11.84
C GLN A 18 -0.52 17.22 11.05
N ILE A 19 -0.20 17.48 9.78
CA ILE A 19 0.67 16.64 8.95
C ILE A 19 2.08 17.25 8.92
N LYS A 20 3.11 16.44 9.20
CA LYS A 20 4.52 16.86 9.14
C LYS A 20 5.12 16.58 7.75
N SER A 21 6.34 17.05 7.53
CA SER A 21 7.10 16.80 6.30
C SER A 21 7.12 15.32 5.92
N LEU A 22 6.88 15.05 4.63
CA LEU A 22 6.87 13.71 4.07
C LEU A 22 8.30 13.28 3.66
N LYS A 23 8.55 11.97 3.71
CA LYS A 23 9.80 11.38 3.22
C LYS A 23 9.52 10.62 1.93
N ILE A 24 10.34 10.86 0.91
CA ILE A 24 10.34 10.03 -0.30
C ILE A 24 11.03 8.71 0.04
N VAL A 25 10.25 7.63 -0.01
CA VAL A 25 10.75 6.27 0.27
C VAL A 25 11.28 5.57 -0.98
N LYS A 26 10.69 5.85 -2.15
CA LYS A 26 11.04 5.26 -3.45
C LYS A 26 10.38 6.06 -4.59
N ARG A 27 11.00 6.02 -5.78
CA ARG A 27 10.40 6.46 -7.05
C ARG A 27 10.30 5.24 -7.96
N THR A 28 9.10 4.80 -8.31
CA THR A 28 8.85 3.59 -9.12
C THR A 28 7.40 3.56 -9.58
N GLY A 29 7.11 2.83 -10.66
CA GLY A 29 5.77 2.73 -11.24
C GLY A 29 5.38 3.96 -12.06
N ASP A 30 4.09 4.04 -12.34
CA ASP A 30 3.45 5.11 -13.09
C ASP A 30 3.26 6.38 -12.25
N PRO A 31 2.96 7.54 -12.88
CA PRO A 31 2.65 8.77 -12.17
C PRO A 31 1.45 8.66 -11.21
N ASN A 32 0.51 7.77 -11.52
CA ASN A 32 -0.68 7.49 -10.72
C ASN A 32 -0.61 6.06 -10.17
N GLY A 33 -1.09 5.86 -8.95
CA GLY A 33 -1.13 4.53 -8.34
C GLY A 33 -1.26 4.61 -6.83
N SER A 34 -1.05 3.48 -6.17
CA SER A 34 -1.08 3.38 -4.71
C SER A 34 -0.06 2.35 -4.22
N TRP A 35 0.44 2.57 -3.01
CA TRP A 35 1.20 1.56 -2.29
C TRP A 35 0.86 1.63 -0.81
N PHE A 36 0.82 0.48 -0.16
CA PHE A 36 0.43 0.37 1.24
C PHE A 36 0.93 -0.93 1.85
N LYS A 37 0.78 -1.05 3.17
CA LYS A 37 0.93 -2.31 3.91
C LYS A 37 -0.44 -2.86 4.23
N ASP A 38 -0.50 -4.17 4.46
CA ASP A 38 -1.64 -4.76 5.15
C ASP A 38 -1.52 -4.40 6.64
N PRO A 39 -2.50 -3.71 7.24
CA PRO A 39 -2.45 -3.31 8.64
C PRO A 39 -2.73 -4.47 9.61
N SER A 40 -3.07 -5.65 9.11
CA SER A 40 -3.37 -6.83 9.93
C SER A 40 -2.14 -7.32 10.67
N GLU A 41 -2.35 -7.82 11.89
CA GLU A 41 -1.28 -8.30 12.76
C GLU A 41 -0.42 -9.37 12.07
N GLY A 42 0.89 -9.30 12.26
CA GLY A 42 1.85 -10.24 11.67
C GLY A 42 2.21 -9.97 10.21
N SER A 43 1.52 -9.06 9.50
CA SER A 43 1.87 -8.73 8.13
C SER A 43 2.98 -7.67 8.05
N ALA A 44 4.09 -8.03 7.39
CA ALA A 44 5.16 -7.08 7.04
C ALA A 44 5.12 -6.66 5.57
N LYS A 45 4.19 -7.22 4.79
CA LYS A 45 4.16 -7.09 3.33
C LYS A 45 3.83 -5.68 2.89
N VAL A 46 4.39 -5.29 1.74
CA VAL A 46 4.11 -4.04 1.06
C VAL A 46 3.60 -4.36 -0.33
N TYR A 47 2.56 -3.66 -0.77
CA TYR A 47 1.95 -3.83 -2.08
C TYR A 47 2.10 -2.55 -2.89
N LEU A 48 2.40 -2.68 -4.18
CA LEU A 48 2.46 -1.58 -5.13
C LEU A 48 1.52 -1.87 -6.29
N LEU A 49 0.54 -0.99 -6.48
CA LEU A 49 -0.44 -1.02 -7.57
C LEU A 49 -0.22 0.21 -8.43
N SER A 50 0.37 -0.01 -9.60
CA SER A 50 0.74 1.04 -10.55
C SER A 50 -0.38 1.30 -11.55
N GLY A 51 -0.65 2.57 -11.80
CA GLY A 51 -1.65 3.04 -12.75
C GLY A 51 -3.07 3.09 -12.16
N ILE A 52 -3.96 3.73 -12.93
CA ILE A 52 -5.39 3.84 -12.62
C ILE A 52 -6.21 2.71 -13.24
N ARG A 53 -5.62 1.90 -14.13
CA ARG A 53 -6.25 0.76 -14.77
C ARG A 53 -5.19 -0.25 -15.14
N ASN A 54 -5.15 -1.35 -14.41
CA ASN A 54 -4.18 -2.42 -14.58
C ASN A 54 -4.76 -3.69 -13.95
N ASN A 55 -4.13 -4.84 -14.14
CA ASN A 55 -4.52 -6.11 -13.52
C ASN A 55 -3.35 -6.77 -12.76
N THR A 56 -2.17 -6.16 -12.71
CA THR A 56 -0.97 -6.76 -12.15
C THR A 56 -0.33 -5.87 -11.10
N PHE A 57 -0.09 -6.41 -9.90
CA PHE A 57 0.54 -5.70 -8.79
C PHE A 57 1.80 -6.39 -8.28
N LEU A 58 2.62 -5.64 -7.54
CA LEU A 58 3.86 -6.14 -6.95
C LEU A 58 3.69 -6.31 -5.44
N GLU A 59 4.00 -7.51 -4.93
CA GLU A 59 4.08 -7.84 -3.51
C GLU A 59 5.56 -7.90 -3.08
N TYR A 60 5.88 -7.16 -2.03
CA TYR A 60 7.17 -7.17 -1.36
C TYR A 60 7.01 -7.79 0.03
N LYS A 61 7.97 -8.60 0.47
CA LYS A 61 7.97 -9.27 1.78
C LYS A 61 8.13 -8.31 2.96
N SER A 62 8.71 -7.14 2.73
CA SER A 62 8.94 -6.13 3.77
C SER A 62 9.15 -4.73 3.20
N LEU A 63 8.98 -3.71 4.04
CA LEU A 63 9.36 -2.33 3.70
C LEU A 63 10.86 -2.21 3.35
N LYS A 64 11.72 -3.00 3.99
CA LYS A 64 13.16 -3.05 3.69
C LYS A 64 13.43 -3.56 2.27
N GLN A 65 12.67 -4.55 1.81
CA GLN A 65 12.76 -5.03 0.43
C GLN A 65 12.23 -3.97 -0.55
N PHE A 66 11.13 -3.31 -0.20
CA PHE A 66 10.55 -2.26 -1.03
C PHE A 66 11.53 -1.11 -1.29
N THR A 67 12.20 -0.60 -0.26
CA THR A 67 13.05 0.59 -0.35
C THR A 67 14.47 0.34 -0.87
N LYS A 68 14.97 -0.89 -0.87
CA LYS A 68 16.33 -1.20 -1.30
C LYS A 68 16.41 -1.40 -2.82
N THR A 69 17.39 -0.76 -3.47
CA THR A 69 17.60 -0.84 -4.93
C THR A 69 18.14 -2.21 -5.39
N SER A 70 18.93 -2.89 -4.55
CA SER A 70 19.52 -4.22 -4.82
C SER A 70 18.83 -5.31 -3.98
N ALA A 71 17.50 -5.31 -3.95
CA ALA A 71 16.73 -6.35 -3.28
C ALA A 71 16.32 -7.45 -4.26
N ALA A 72 16.04 -8.65 -3.73
CA ALA A 72 15.39 -9.71 -4.50
C ALA A 72 14.12 -9.16 -5.18
N PRO A 73 13.77 -9.63 -6.40
CA PRO A 73 12.64 -9.12 -7.15
C PRO A 73 11.33 -9.29 -6.34
N PRO A 74 10.38 -8.35 -6.46
CA PRO A 74 9.06 -8.52 -5.87
C PRO A 74 8.33 -9.70 -6.50
N LYS A 75 7.37 -10.27 -5.77
CA LYS A 75 6.43 -11.21 -6.34
C LYS A 75 5.44 -10.45 -7.20
N VAL A 76 5.30 -10.86 -8.45
CA VAL A 76 4.28 -10.34 -9.37
C VAL A 76 3.00 -11.12 -9.14
N VAL A 77 1.89 -10.42 -8.94
CA VAL A 77 0.57 -11.04 -8.77
C VAL A 77 -0.38 -10.45 -9.80
N GLN A 78 -0.97 -11.30 -10.61
CA GLN A 78 -1.94 -10.93 -11.64
C GLN A 78 -3.34 -11.31 -11.19
N LEU A 79 -4.26 -10.35 -11.30
CA LEU A 79 -5.68 -10.51 -11.04
C LEU A 79 -6.39 -11.03 -12.30
N PRO A 80 -7.53 -11.73 -12.13
CA PRO A 80 -8.34 -12.21 -13.25
C PRO A 80 -9.09 -11.08 -13.99
N PHE A 81 -9.03 -9.84 -13.49
CA PHE A 81 -9.65 -8.66 -14.08
C PHE A 81 -8.80 -7.42 -13.82
N SER A 82 -9.03 -6.37 -14.62
CA SER A 82 -8.44 -5.06 -14.36
C SER A 82 -9.21 -4.30 -13.28
N TRP A 83 -8.50 -3.53 -12.46
CA TRP A 83 -9.10 -2.56 -11.54
C TRP A 83 -9.26 -1.19 -12.18
N GLN A 84 -9.96 -0.28 -11.49
CA GLN A 84 -10.02 1.14 -11.81
C GLN A 84 -9.75 2.03 -10.59
N GLY A 85 -9.16 3.20 -10.83
CA GLY A 85 -8.79 4.15 -9.78
C GLY A 85 -7.58 3.72 -8.97
N THR A 86 -7.44 4.28 -7.76
CA THR A 86 -6.29 4.05 -6.86
C THR A 86 -6.69 3.63 -5.44
N GLY A 87 -7.99 3.39 -5.18
CA GLY A 87 -8.57 3.06 -3.88
C GLY A 87 -8.42 1.60 -3.46
N HIS A 88 -7.23 1.02 -3.59
CA HIS A 88 -6.96 -0.38 -3.26
C HIS A 88 -6.56 -0.54 -1.79
N VAL A 89 -6.90 -1.69 -1.20
CA VAL A 89 -6.40 -2.08 0.12
C VAL A 89 -6.23 -3.59 0.20
N VAL A 90 -5.21 -4.04 0.92
CA VAL A 90 -5.09 -5.43 1.35
C VAL A 90 -5.38 -5.47 2.85
N TYR A 91 -6.31 -6.33 3.25
CA TYR A 91 -6.71 -6.51 4.64
C TYR A 91 -6.93 -7.99 4.90
N HIS A 92 -6.31 -8.50 5.98
CA HIS A 92 -6.20 -9.92 6.31
C HIS A 92 -5.74 -10.80 5.13
N GLY A 93 -4.78 -10.30 4.33
CA GLY A 93 -4.27 -11.02 3.16
C GLY A 93 -5.19 -11.03 1.92
N PHE A 94 -6.35 -10.39 1.95
CA PHE A 94 -7.26 -10.26 0.80
C PHE A 94 -7.16 -8.88 0.16
N LEU A 95 -7.10 -8.81 -1.17
CA LEU A 95 -7.10 -7.56 -1.93
C LEU A 95 -8.53 -7.11 -2.22
N TYR A 96 -8.83 -5.86 -1.87
CA TYR A 96 -10.06 -5.15 -2.21
C TYR A 96 -9.72 -4.03 -3.18
N CYS A 97 -10.46 -3.97 -4.28
CA CYS A 97 -10.27 -3.00 -5.34
C CYS A 97 -11.55 -2.80 -6.15
N HIS A 98 -11.69 -1.64 -6.77
CA HIS A 98 -12.80 -1.34 -7.69
C HIS A 98 -12.55 -2.08 -9.00
N LYS A 99 -13.40 -3.05 -9.35
CA LYS A 99 -13.29 -3.75 -10.64
C LYS A 99 -13.61 -2.80 -11.79
N ALA A 100 -12.73 -2.76 -12.79
CA ALA A 100 -12.89 -1.90 -13.95
C ALA A 100 -14.22 -2.13 -14.67
N ASP A 101 -14.80 -1.05 -15.17
CA ASP A 101 -16.03 -1.06 -15.98
C ASP A 101 -17.25 -1.62 -15.23
N THR A 102 -17.22 -1.53 -13.89
CA THR A 102 -18.34 -1.92 -13.03
C THR A 102 -18.58 -0.88 -11.94
N PRO A 103 -19.80 -0.83 -11.35
CA PRO A 103 -20.08 0.02 -10.20
C PRO A 103 -19.61 -0.56 -8.85
N ASN A 104 -18.86 -1.69 -8.84
CA ASN A 104 -18.50 -2.45 -7.64
C ASN A 104 -17.25 -1.93 -6.92
#